data_AF-A0A2D2LV23-F1
#
_entry.id   AF-A0A2D2LV23-F1
#
_cell.length_a   1.000
_cell.length_b   1.000
_cell.length_c   1.000
_cell.angle_alpha   90.00
_cell.angle_beta   90.00
_cell.angle_gamma   90.00
#
_symmetry.space_group_name_H-M   'P 1'
#
loop_
_entity.id
_entity.type
_entity.pdbx_description
1 polymer ?
#
loop_
_entity_poly.entity_id
_entity_poly.type
_entity_poly.pdbx_seq_one_letter_code
_entity_poly.pdbx_strand_id
1 'polypeptide(L)'
;MSENTNQITEEMNAFYERADEFIQLANTLRSDDIHAGKINASMLYAVARFSAWTAATGFVKGADYAKEKQDIIEHFTKNFERMLSDNIDDYAENFQKYMQIGN
;
A
#
# COMPACT_ATOMS: atom_id res chain seq x y z
N MET A 1 3.51 -36.03 3.20
CA MET A 1 3.10 -34.79 2.52
C MET A 1 3.05 -33.69 3.56
N SER A 2 4.09 -32.85 3.65
CA SER A 2 4.07 -31.63 4.47
C SER A 2 5.32 -30.78 4.18
N GLU A 3 5.42 -30.23 2.98
CA GLU A 3 6.36 -29.15 2.67
C GLU A 3 5.65 -28.18 1.72
N ASN A 4 4.88 -27.24 2.27
CA ASN A 4 4.42 -26.12 1.44
C ASN A 4 4.10 -24.85 2.27
N THR A 5 5.00 -24.47 3.18
CA THR A 5 4.81 -23.25 3.98
C THR A 5 5.99 -22.28 3.93
N ASN A 6 6.96 -22.42 3.01
CA ASN A 6 8.14 -21.54 3.09
C ASN A 6 8.89 -21.32 1.76
N GLN A 7 8.25 -20.68 0.78
CA GLN A 7 8.98 -19.96 -0.26
C GLN A 7 8.34 -18.60 -0.50
N ILE A 8 8.61 -17.66 0.41
CA ILE A 8 8.58 -16.25 0.04
C ILE A 8 9.77 -16.04 -0.91
N THR A 9 9.50 -15.63 -2.15
CA THR A 9 10.56 -15.41 -3.13
C THR A 9 11.40 -14.18 -2.75
N GLU A 10 12.65 -14.10 -3.21
CA GLU A 10 13.52 -12.93 -2.97
C GLU A 10 12.83 -11.62 -3.43
N GLU A 11 12.07 -11.68 -4.53
CA GLU A 11 11.30 -10.54 -5.03
C GLU A 11 10.18 -10.11 -4.08
N MET A 12 9.48 -11.06 -3.46
CA MET A 12 8.47 -10.77 -2.44
C MET A 12 9.10 -10.15 -1.19
N ASN A 13 10.25 -10.66 -0.74
CA ASN A 13 10.99 -10.05 0.37
C ASN A 13 11.38 -8.60 0.06
N ALA A 14 11.96 -8.35 -1.11
CA ALA A 14 12.34 -7.00 -1.51
C ALA A 14 11.13 -6.06 -1.64
N PHE A 15 9.95 -6.58 -2.01
CA PHE A 15 8.70 -5.81 -1.99
C PHE A 15 8.31 -5.40 -0.56
N TYR A 16 8.32 -6.34 0.39
CA TYR A 16 7.98 -6.05 1.79
C TYR A 16 8.99 -5.09 2.43
N GLU A 17 10.29 -5.26 2.18
CA GLU A 17 11.32 -4.35 2.69
C GLU A 17 11.07 -2.90 2.25
N ARG A 18 10.75 -2.68 0.96
CA ARG A 18 10.40 -1.33 0.48
C ARG A 18 9.11 -0.80 1.10
N ALA A 19 8.11 -1.65 1.31
CA ALA A 19 6.87 -1.24 1.98
C ALA A 19 7.14 -0.80 3.43
N ASP A 20 7.98 -1.56 4.14
CA ASP A 20 8.39 -1.26 5.51
C ASP A 20 9.17 0.05 5.61
N GLU A 21 10.04 0.37 4.65
CA GLU A 21 10.72 1.68 4.59
C GLU A 21 9.73 2.86 4.54
N PHE A 22 8.64 2.73 3.77
CA PHE A 22 7.59 3.76 3.75
C PHE A 22 6.82 3.84 5.08
N ILE A 23 6.54 2.70 5.72
CA ILE A 23 5.89 2.66 7.04
C ILE A 23 6.79 3.26 8.12
N GLN A 24 8.09 2.96 8.09
CA GLN A 24 9.08 3.54 8.99
C GLN A 24 9.10 5.06 8.85
N LEU A 25 9.17 5.57 7.62
CA LEU A 25 9.07 7.00 7.37
C LEU A 25 7.76 7.59 7.91
N ALA A 26 6.63 6.95 7.64
CA ALA A 26 5.33 7.36 8.17
C ALA A 26 5.33 7.44 9.71
N ASN A 27 5.96 6.49 10.39
CA ASN A 27 6.10 6.50 11.85
C ASN A 27 6.97 7.66 12.34
N THR A 28 8.03 8.05 11.61
CA THR A 28 8.87 9.21 11.97
C THR A 28 8.12 10.55 11.86
N LEU A 29 7.09 10.63 11.02
CA LEU A 29 6.28 11.84 10.83
C LEU A 29 5.24 12.04 11.94
N ARG A 30 5.09 11.06 12.84
CA ARG A 30 4.11 11.13 13.93
C ARG A 30 4.57 12.11 15.02
N SER A 31 3.65 12.97 15.43
CA SER A 31 3.82 13.90 16.54
C SER A 31 2.50 14.07 17.29
N ASP A 32 2.50 14.85 18.36
CA ASP A 32 1.29 15.13 19.15
C ASP A 32 0.16 15.74 18.28
N ASP A 33 0.53 16.58 17.30
CA ASP A 33 -0.42 17.22 16.39
C ASP A 33 -0.69 16.43 15.09
N ILE A 34 0.17 15.46 14.78
CA ILE A 34 0.16 14.69 13.53
C ILE A 34 -0.08 13.21 13.85
N HIS A 35 -1.37 12.86 13.99
CA HIS A 35 -1.80 11.49 14.23
C HIS A 35 -1.84 10.64 12.94
N ALA A 36 -1.94 9.31 13.11
CA ALA A 36 -1.92 8.33 12.02
C ALA A 36 -2.90 8.63 10.88
N GLY A 37 -4.09 9.18 11.17
CA GLY A 37 -5.06 9.57 10.14
C GLY A 37 -4.56 10.64 9.17
N LYS A 38 -3.85 11.67 9.65
CA LYS A 38 -3.25 12.72 8.80
C LYS A 38 -2.09 12.17 7.95
N ILE A 39 -1.30 11.27 8.54
CA ILE A 39 -0.20 10.59 7.85
C ILE A 39 -0.76 9.67 6.77
N ASN A 40 -1.80 8.90 7.07
CA ASN A 40 -2.48 8.05 6.10
C ASN A 40 -3.04 8.83 4.91
N ALA A 41 -3.68 9.98 5.16
CA ALA A 41 -4.14 10.86 4.08
C ALA A 41 -2.97 11.37 3.21
N SER A 42 -1.83 11.70 3.85
CA SER A 42 -0.62 12.13 3.14
C SER A 42 0.00 10.99 2.32
N MET A 43 0.04 9.77 2.85
CA MET A 43 0.51 8.58 2.14
C MET A 43 -0.38 8.26 0.94
N LEU A 44 -1.71 8.30 1.12
CA LEU A 44 -2.66 8.07 0.02
C LEU A 44 -2.45 9.07 -1.12
N TYR A 45 -2.24 10.35 -0.77
CA TYR A 45 -1.92 11.38 -1.77
C TYR A 45 -0.56 11.16 -2.45
N ALA A 46 0.46 10.75 -1.69
CA ALA A 46 1.78 10.43 -2.23
C ALA A 46 1.71 9.25 -3.22
N VAL A 47 1.01 8.17 -2.85
CA VAL A 47 0.77 7.00 -3.72
C VAL A 47 0.03 7.43 -4.99
N ALA A 48 -1.05 8.22 -4.88
CA ALA A 48 -1.79 8.69 -6.05
C ALA A 48 -0.90 9.46 -7.04
N ARG A 49 0.00 10.33 -6.55
CA ARG A 49 0.94 11.08 -7.40
C ARG A 49 1.98 10.17 -8.04
N PHE A 50 2.52 9.23 -7.28
CA PHE A 50 3.51 8.28 -7.77
C PHE A 50 2.90 7.36 -8.82
N SER A 51 1.73 6.79 -8.57
CA SER A 51 0.96 5.97 -9.52
C SER A 51 0.63 6.72 -10.80
N ALA A 52 0.21 7.99 -10.70
CA ALA A 52 -0.07 8.82 -11.87
C ALA A 52 1.19 9.01 -12.74
N TRP A 53 2.34 9.27 -12.12
CA TRP A 53 3.62 9.36 -12.81
C TRP A 53 4.03 8.01 -13.43
N THR A 54 3.98 6.91 -12.67
CA THR A 54 4.30 5.57 -13.16
C THR A 54 3.49 5.21 -14.39
N ALA A 55 2.18 5.43 -14.37
CA ALA A 55 1.35 5.24 -15.56
C ALA A 55 1.77 6.15 -16.72
N ALA A 56 2.05 7.43 -16.45
CA ALA A 56 2.47 8.39 -17.48
C ALA A 56 3.79 8.00 -18.16
N THR A 57 4.71 7.29 -17.50
CA THR A 57 5.97 6.83 -18.12
C THR A 57 5.75 5.88 -19.31
N GLY A 58 4.58 5.24 -19.41
CA GLY A 58 4.20 4.40 -20.56
C GLY A 58 3.70 5.18 -21.78
N PHE A 59 3.59 6.51 -21.71
CA PHE A 59 2.99 7.34 -22.77
C PHE A 59 3.97 8.36 -23.33
N VAL A 60 3.83 8.66 -24.62
CA VAL A 60 4.59 9.73 -25.30
C VAL A 60 3.80 11.05 -25.32
N LYS A 61 2.47 10.99 -25.36
CA LYS A 61 1.59 12.16 -25.47
C LYS A 61 0.61 12.22 -24.31
N GLY A 62 0.53 13.38 -23.66
CA GLY A 62 -0.42 13.60 -22.57
C GLY A 62 -1.90 13.42 -22.98
N ALA A 63 -2.24 13.66 -24.25
CA ALA A 63 -3.59 13.43 -24.76
C ALA A 63 -3.97 11.94 -24.81
N ASP A 64 -3.02 11.05 -25.07
CA ASP A 64 -3.28 9.60 -25.06
C ASP A 64 -3.36 9.09 -23.62
N TYR A 65 -2.47 9.54 -22.74
CA TYR A 65 -2.57 9.29 -21.29
C TYR A 65 -3.93 9.73 -20.71
N ALA A 66 -4.43 10.90 -21.12
CA ALA A 66 -5.71 11.42 -20.64
C ALA A 66 -6.91 10.58 -21.09
N LYS A 67 -6.83 9.89 -22.24
CA LYS A 67 -7.90 8.97 -22.71
C LYS A 67 -7.97 7.72 -21.82
N GLU A 68 -6.82 7.22 -21.38
CA GLU A 68 -6.70 6.03 -20.52
C GLU A 68 -6.97 6.32 -19.03
N LYS A 69 -7.40 7.54 -18.68
CA LYS A 69 -7.53 7.98 -17.29
C LYS A 69 -8.38 7.05 -16.42
N GLN A 70 -9.52 6.57 -16.94
CA GLN A 70 -10.43 5.73 -16.16
C GLN A 70 -9.81 4.35 -15.91
N ASP A 71 -9.24 3.74 -16.94
CA ASP A 71 -8.59 2.44 -16.86
C ASP A 71 -7.39 2.46 -15.90
N ILE A 72 -6.61 3.55 -15.92
CA ILE A 72 -5.51 3.78 -14.97
C ILE A 72 -6.04 3.88 -13.53
N ILE A 73 -7.11 4.67 -13.31
CA ILE A 73 -7.72 4.79 -11.98
C ILE A 73 -8.19 3.42 -11.49
N GLU A 74 -8.95 2.70 -12.32
CA GLU A 74 -9.51 1.39 -11.99
C GLU A 74 -8.41 0.37 -11.65
N HIS A 75 -7.32 0.35 -12.41
CA HIS A 75 -6.18 -0.52 -12.15
C HIS A 75 -5.58 -0.28 -10.76
N PHE A 76 -5.27 0.97 -10.41
CA PHE A 76 -4.66 1.26 -9.12
C PHE A 76 -5.63 1.09 -7.95
N THR A 77 -6.90 1.48 -8.11
CA THR A 77 -7.89 1.35 -7.02
C THR A 77 -8.21 -0.11 -6.72
N LYS A 78 -8.33 -0.97 -7.73
CA LYS A 78 -8.56 -2.42 -7.52
C LYS A 78 -7.40 -3.09 -6.79
N ASN A 79 -6.16 -2.73 -7.15
CA ASN A 79 -4.98 -3.24 -6.45
C ASN A 79 -4.97 -2.79 -4.98
N PHE A 80 -5.25 -1.51 -4.72
CA PHE A 80 -5.33 -0.98 -3.36
C PHE A 80 -6.45 -1.65 -2.55
N GLU A 81 -7.63 -1.79 -3.14
CA GLU A 81 -8.78 -2.45 -2.51
C GLU A 81 -8.46 -3.88 -2.08
N ARG A 82 -7.82 -4.67 -2.96
CA ARG A 82 -7.40 -6.04 -2.63
C ARG A 82 -6.44 -6.06 -1.45
N MET A 83 -5.37 -5.27 -1.49
CA MET A 83 -4.37 -5.23 -0.41
C MET A 83 -4.99 -4.75 0.91
N LEU A 84 -5.89 -3.77 0.86
CA LEU A 84 -6.58 -3.27 2.04
C LEU A 84 -7.51 -4.35 2.63
N SER A 85 -8.25 -5.07 1.79
CA SER A 85 -9.10 -6.18 2.21
C SER A 85 -8.28 -7.26 2.92
N ASP A 86 -7.18 -7.71 2.30
CA ASP A 86 -6.30 -8.75 2.86
C ASP A 86 -5.76 -8.34 4.25
N ASN A 87 -5.39 -7.06 4.42
CA ASN A 87 -4.92 -6.54 5.70
C ASN A 87 -6.06 -6.41 6.74
N ILE A 88 -7.25 -5.99 6.32
CA ILE A 88 -8.40 -5.90 7.24
C ILE A 88 -8.78 -7.28 7.75
N ASP A 89 -8.79 -8.28 6.87
CA ASP A 89 -9.09 -9.67 7.24
C ASP A 89 -8.04 -10.21 8.24
N ASP A 90 -6.74 -9.97 8.00
CA ASP A 90 -5.69 -10.35 8.95
C ASP A 90 -5.85 -9.65 10.32
N TYR A 91 -6.18 -8.34 10.33
CA TYR A 91 -6.46 -7.62 11.57
C TYR A 91 -7.72 -8.11 12.27
N ALA A 92 -8.75 -8.52 11.54
CA ALA A 92 -9.98 -9.06 12.12
C ALA A 92 -9.71 -10.42 12.80
N GLU A 93 -8.90 -11.28 12.17
CA GLU A 93 -8.52 -12.58 12.70
C GLU A 93 -7.59 -12.47 13.92
N ASN A 94 -6.65 -11.51 13.89
CA ASN A 94 -5.61 -11.35 14.91
C ASN A 94 -5.84 -10.15 15.85
N PHE A 95 -7.07 -9.63 15.92
CA PHE A 95 -7.39 -8.33 16.52
C PHE A 95 -6.84 -8.15 17.94
N GLN A 96 -7.09 -9.10 18.84
CA GLN A 96 -6.65 -9.00 20.24
C GLN A 96 -5.13 -8.91 20.36
N LYS A 97 -4.41 -9.72 19.56
CA LYS A 97 -2.95 -9.77 19.55
C LYS A 97 -2.36 -8.46 19.03
N TYR A 98 -2.85 -7.95 17.90
CA TYR A 98 -2.30 -6.73 17.30
C TYR A 98 -2.67 -5.47 18.06
N MET A 99 -3.90 -5.38 18.54
CA MET A 99 -4.35 -4.22 19.30
C MET A 99 -3.89 -4.25 20.76
N GLN A 100 -3.25 -5.35 21.20
CA GLN A 100 -2.79 -5.56 22.58
C GLN A 100 -3.92 -5.37 23.59
N ILE A 101 -5.15 -5.72 23.21
CA ILE A 101 -6.34 -5.65 24.06
C ILE A 101 -6.49 -7.02 24.73
N GLY A 102 -6.12 -7.09 26.01
CA GLY A 102 -6.35 -8.28 26.84
C GLY A 102 -5.11 -8.93 27.46
N ASN A 103 -4.29 -8.14 28.19
CA ASN A 103 -3.47 -8.63 29.31
C ASN A 103 -3.83 -7.82 30.56
#